data_AF-A0A2E8PQA7-F1
#
_entry.id   AF-A0A2E8PQA7-F1
#
_cell.length_a   1.000
_cell.length_b   1.000
_cell.length_c   1.000
_cell.angle_alpha   90.00
_cell.angle_beta   90.00
_cell.angle_gamma   90.00
#
_symmetry.space_group_name_H-M   'P 1'
#
loop_
_entity.id
_entity.type
_entity.pdbx_description
1 polymer ?
#
loop_
_entity_poly.entity_id
_entity_poly.type
_entity_poly.pdbx_seq_one_letter_code
_entity_poly.pdbx_strand_id
1 'polypeptide(L)'
;MIHPLAEISTIEHFFEELVTHSRKRGMQAAHEVIRGQVAESHLKQGLTLAADGNHPSVVGRYLKETLPHQWEQDLAVRLSRAIELWQLGESVEEILQCFSPESSVESSAR
;
A
#
# COMPACT_ATOMS: atom_id res chain seq x y z
N MET A 1 -3.78 4.72 20.50
CA MET A 1 -3.08 3.52 19.98
C MET A 1 -4.01 2.93 18.93
N ILE A 2 -3.59 2.87 17.68
CA ILE A 2 -4.40 2.26 16.59
C ILE A 2 -4.12 0.75 16.64
N HIS A 3 -5.17 -0.07 16.55
CA HIS A 3 -5.03 -1.53 16.62
C HIS A 3 -4.49 -2.08 15.29
N PRO A 4 -3.58 -3.08 15.30
CA PRO A 4 -3.02 -3.68 14.08
C PRO A 4 -4.09 -4.19 13.09
N LEU A 5 -5.19 -4.75 13.60
CA LEU A 5 -6.33 -5.18 12.77
C LEU A 5 -7.01 -4.01 12.03
N ALA A 6 -7.07 -2.83 12.64
CA ALA A 6 -7.63 -1.64 12.00
C ALA A 6 -6.72 -1.16 10.85
N GLU A 7 -5.40 -1.30 10.98
CA GLU A 7 -4.45 -0.98 9.92
C GLU A 7 -4.55 -1.97 8.75
N ILE A 8 -4.64 -3.28 9.05
CA ILE A 8 -4.85 -4.32 8.04
C ILE A 8 -6.11 -4.05 7.22
N SER A 9 -7.26 -3.86 7.87
CA SER A 9 -8.52 -3.60 7.15
C SER A 9 -8.47 -2.30 6.34
N THR A 10 -7.75 -1.29 6.82
CA THR A 10 -7.57 -0.03 6.07
C THR A 10 -6.71 -0.24 4.82
N ILE A 11 -5.65 -1.04 4.92
CA ILE A 11 -4.78 -1.37 3.78
C ILE A 11 -5.51 -2.25 2.76
N GLU A 12 -6.25 -3.27 3.21
CA GLU A 12 -7.09 -4.12 2.36
C GLU A 12 -8.09 -3.28 1.57
N HIS A 13 -8.84 -2.43 2.27
CA HIS A 13 -9.83 -1.56 1.65
C HIS A 13 -9.19 -0.60 0.62
N PHE A 14 -8.02 -0.05 0.94
CA PHE A 14 -7.28 0.79 0.02
C PHE A 14 -6.94 0.05 -1.29
N PHE A 15 -6.49 -1.21 -1.23
CA PHE A 15 -6.18 -1.98 -2.45
C PHE A 15 -7.43 -2.34 -3.26
N GLU A 16 -8.56 -2.64 -2.60
CA GLU A 16 -9.85 -2.85 -3.27
C GLU A 16 -10.29 -1.61 -4.06
N GLU A 17 -10.24 -0.44 -3.43
CA GLU A 17 -10.56 0.83 -4.07
C GLU A 17 -9.63 1.12 -5.25
N LEU A 18 -8.34 0.86 -5.07
CA LEU A 18 -7.32 1.13 -6.07
C LEU A 18 -7.52 0.29 -7.34
N VAL A 19 -7.81 -0.99 -7.18
CA VAL A 19 -8.07 -1.88 -8.32
C VAL A 19 -9.41 -1.56 -8.96
N THR A 20 -10.43 -1.23 -8.16
CA THR A 20 -11.70 -0.77 -8.71
C THR A 20 -11.52 0.48 -9.58
N HIS A 21 -10.68 1.41 -9.13
CA HIS A 21 -10.33 2.61 -9.90
C HIS A 21 -9.52 2.29 -11.16
N SER A 22 -8.51 1.41 -11.08
CA SER A 22 -7.71 1.05 -12.25
C SER A 22 -8.51 0.28 -13.30
N ARG A 23 -9.45 -0.60 -12.90
CA ARG A 23 -10.36 -1.27 -13.84
C ARG A 23 -11.24 -0.28 -14.59
N LYS A 24 -11.67 0.80 -13.93
CA LYS A 24 -12.53 1.83 -14.54
C LYS A 24 -11.79 2.83 -15.43
N ARG A 25 -10.55 3.19 -15.06
CA ARG A 25 -9.84 4.34 -15.65
C ARG A 25 -8.40 4.07 -16.10
N GLY A 26 -7.94 2.83 -15.95
CA GLY A 26 -6.56 2.43 -16.21
C GLY A 26 -5.65 2.63 -14.99
N MET A 27 -4.58 1.84 -14.95
CA MET A 27 -3.60 1.82 -13.86
C MET A 27 -2.85 3.15 -13.73
N GLN A 28 -2.58 3.84 -14.84
CA GLN A 28 -1.95 5.16 -14.84
C GLN A 28 -2.80 6.21 -14.13
N ALA A 29 -4.11 6.24 -14.39
CA ALA A 29 -5.02 7.18 -13.74
C ALA A 29 -5.11 6.94 -12.23
N ALA A 30 -5.08 5.67 -11.79
CA ALA A 30 -5.04 5.33 -10.37
C ALA A 30 -3.75 5.84 -9.70
N HIS A 31 -2.59 5.66 -10.34
CA HIS A 31 -1.32 6.18 -9.81
C HIS A 31 -1.28 7.72 -9.76
N GLU A 32 -1.87 8.40 -10.74
CA GLU A 32 -1.93 9.86 -10.77
C GLU A 32 -2.78 10.45 -9.65
N VAL A 33 -3.89 9.80 -9.27
CA VAL A 33 -4.70 10.19 -8.11
C VAL A 33 -3.89 10.11 -6.83
N ILE A 34 -3.19 8.99 -6.60
CA ILE A 34 -2.33 8.83 -5.41
C ILE A 34 -1.22 9.88 -5.41
N ARG A 35 -0.54 10.10 -6.55
CA ARG A 35 0.51 11.13 -6.67
C ARG A 35 -0.02 12.51 -6.31
N GLY A 36 -1.24 12.84 -6.76
CA GLY A 36 -1.91 14.09 -6.42
C GLY A 36 -2.11 14.25 -4.92
N GLN A 37 -2.59 13.22 -4.23
CA GLN A 37 -2.80 13.23 -2.78
C GLN A 37 -1.47 13.38 -1.99
N VAL A 38 -0.43 12.65 -2.41
CA VAL A 38 0.92 12.75 -1.83
C VAL A 38 1.49 14.17 -2.02
N ALA A 39 1.36 14.74 -3.22
CA ALA A 39 1.83 16.08 -3.49
C ALA A 39 1.06 17.13 -2.66
N GLU A 40 -0.26 17.00 -2.54
CA GLU A 40 -1.09 17.90 -1.73
C GLU A 40 -0.71 17.84 -0.24
N SER A 41 -0.47 16.64 0.30
CA SER A 41 -0.01 16.46 1.69
C SER A 41 1.31 17.19 1.95
N HIS A 42 2.29 17.05 1.05
CA HIS A 42 3.57 17.74 1.17
C HIS A 42 3.44 19.26 1.04
N LEU A 43 2.57 19.75 0.15
CA LEU A 43 2.27 21.18 0.05
C LEU A 43 1.71 21.72 1.38
N LYS A 44 0.81 20.98 2.03
CA LYS A 44 0.27 21.34 3.36
C LYS A 44 1.35 21.35 4.44
N GLN A 45 2.34 20.47 4.33
CA GLN A 45 3.45 20.37 5.29
C GLN A 45 4.63 21.29 4.95
N GLY A 46 4.58 22.05 3.85
CA GLY A 46 5.67 22.93 3.41
C GLY A 46 6.94 22.18 2.97
N LEU A 47 6.81 20.90 2.57
CA LEU A 47 7.94 20.04 2.23
C LEU A 47 8.24 20.08 0.73
N THR A 48 9.51 20.30 0.38
CA THR A 48 9.99 20.26 -1.01
C THR A 48 10.38 18.82 -1.37
N LEU A 49 9.69 18.24 -2.36
CA LEU A 49 9.90 16.89 -2.90
C LEU A 49 11.17 16.81 -3.77
N ALA A 50 12.34 17.05 -3.17
CA ALA A 50 13.60 16.70 -3.78
C ALA A 50 14.01 15.29 -3.30
N ALA A 51 13.90 14.31 -4.19
CA ALA A 51 14.77 13.14 -4.20
C ALA A 51 14.67 12.11 -3.05
N ASP A 52 13.47 11.67 -2.66
CA ASP A 52 13.38 10.37 -1.98
C ASP A 52 13.13 9.27 -3.01
N GLY A 53 14.19 8.93 -3.75
CA GLY A 53 14.25 7.83 -4.72
C GLY A 53 14.18 6.44 -4.07
N ASN A 54 13.72 6.36 -2.83
CA ASN A 54 13.76 5.17 -1.97
C ASN A 54 12.41 4.47 -1.81
N HIS A 55 11.34 4.96 -2.46
CA HIS A 55 10.07 4.22 -2.49
C HIS A 55 9.80 3.67 -3.90
N PRO A 56 10.01 2.35 -4.11
CA PRO A 56 9.81 1.74 -5.42
C PRO A 56 8.36 1.73 -5.90
N SER A 57 7.37 2.15 -5.10
CA SER A 57 5.99 2.36 -5.55
C SER A 57 5.31 3.59 -4.93
N VAL A 58 4.54 4.32 -5.76
CA VAL A 58 3.68 5.45 -5.34
C VAL A 58 2.63 5.02 -4.31
N VAL A 59 2.14 3.79 -4.42
CA VAL A 59 1.19 3.18 -3.47
C VAL A 59 1.83 3.01 -2.09
N GLY A 60 3.02 2.43 -2.03
CA GLY A 60 3.73 2.19 -0.77
C GLY A 60 4.11 3.48 -0.07
N ARG A 61 4.47 4.51 -0.85
CA ARG A 61 4.72 5.85 -0.32
C ARG A 61 3.45 6.46 0.31
N TYR A 62 2.32 6.42 -0.40
CA TYR A 62 1.06 6.95 0.11
C TYR A 62 0.61 6.24 1.39
N LEU A 63 0.67 4.91 1.43
CA LEU A 63 0.30 4.14 2.62
C LEU A 63 1.21 4.46 3.81
N LYS A 64 2.52 4.61 3.58
CA LYS A 64 3.46 5.05 4.62
C LYS A 64 3.11 6.43 5.15
N GLU A 65 2.74 7.38 4.28
CA GLU A 65 2.44 8.76 4.68
C GLU A 65 1.06 8.91 5.35
N THR A 66 0.09 8.05 5.02
CA THR A 66 -1.28 8.15 5.51
C THR A 66 -1.58 7.28 6.72
N LEU A 67 -0.79 6.23 6.96
CA LEU A 67 -0.96 5.35 8.10
C LEU A 67 0.10 5.58 9.17
N PRO A 68 -0.23 5.32 10.45
CA PRO A 68 0.71 5.47 11.56
C PRO A 68 1.95 4.58 11.36
N HIS A 69 3.15 5.14 11.56
CA HIS A 69 4.39 4.46 11.21
C HIS A 69 4.84 3.36 12.19
N GLN A 70 3.97 2.88 13.07
CA GLN A 70 4.27 1.83 14.06
C GLN A 70 3.77 0.47 13.58
N TRP A 71 4.11 0.09 12.34
CA TRP A 71 3.72 -1.20 11.81
C TRP A 71 4.55 -2.32 12.42
N GLU A 72 3.87 -3.42 12.74
CA GLU A 72 4.54 -4.68 13.02
C GLU A 72 5.32 -5.15 11.79
N GLN A 73 6.45 -5.84 12.02
CA GLN A 73 7.32 -6.31 10.93
C GLN A 73 6.56 -7.19 9.93
N ASP A 74 5.63 -8.00 10.42
CA ASP A 74 4.76 -8.85 9.59
C ASP A 74 3.88 -8.01 8.64
N LEU A 75 3.26 -6.93 9.13
CA LEU A 75 2.45 -6.03 8.31
C LEU A 75 3.29 -5.34 7.22
N ALA A 76 4.52 -4.93 7.55
CA ALA A 76 5.43 -4.33 6.57
C ALA A 76 5.80 -5.32 5.44
N VAL A 77 5.99 -6.61 5.76
CA VAL A 77 6.26 -7.66 4.79
C VAL A 77 5.04 -7.91 3.90
N ARG A 78 3.86 -8.10 4.51
CA ARG A 78 2.58 -8.28 3.78
C ARG A 78 2.31 -7.12 2.82
N LEU A 79 2.51 -5.90 3.30
CA LEU A 79 2.33 -4.71 2.46
C LEU A 79 3.32 -4.67 1.30
N SER A 80 4.60 -4.99 1.56
CA SER A 80 5.61 -5.01 0.50
C SER A 80 5.23 -6.01 -0.61
N ARG A 81 4.70 -7.18 -0.22
CA ARG A 81 4.20 -8.17 -1.17
C ARG A 81 2.97 -7.70 -1.94
N ALA A 82 1.99 -7.10 -1.26
CA ALA A 82 0.80 -6.55 -1.91
C ALA A 82 1.14 -5.47 -2.95
N ILE A 83 2.11 -4.60 -2.63
CA ILE A 83 2.63 -3.58 -3.55
C ILE A 83 3.26 -4.22 -4.79
N GLU A 84 4.09 -5.25 -4.60
CA GLU A 84 4.76 -5.96 -5.70
C GLU A 84 3.74 -6.59 -6.65
N LEU A 85 2.76 -7.32 -6.12
CA LEU A 85 1.67 -7.94 -6.90
C LEU A 85 0.87 -6.89 -7.68
N TRP A 86 0.55 -5.75 -7.05
CA TRP A 86 -0.09 -4.63 -7.73
C TRP A 86 0.75 -4.08 -8.89
N GLN A 87 2.07 -3.96 -8.72
CA GLN A 87 2.96 -3.46 -9.77
C GLN A 87 3.07 -4.41 -10.96
N LEU A 88 2.98 -5.71 -10.71
CA LEU A 88 2.94 -6.75 -11.72
C LEU A 88 1.58 -6.83 -12.44
N GLY A 89 0.54 -6.17 -11.90
CA GLY A 89 -0.81 -6.18 -12.46
C GLY A 89 -1.58 -7.46 -12.12
N GLU A 90 -1.21 -8.13 -11.02
CA GLU A 90 -1.89 -9.33 -10.53
C GLU A 90 -3.31 -9.03 -10.04
N SER A 91 -4.07 -10.09 -9.75
CA SER A 91 -5.47 -9.99 -9.36
C SER A 91 -5.67 -9.34 -7.97
N VAL A 92 -6.86 -8.78 -7.73
CA VAL A 92 -7.24 -8.26 -6.40
C VAL A 92 -7.16 -9.35 -5.36
N GLU A 93 -7.62 -10.54 -5.74
CA GLU A 93 -7.71 -11.70 -4.88
C GLU A 93 -6.31 -12.08 -4.37
N GLU A 94 -5.29 -12.07 -5.24
CA GLU A 94 -3.90 -12.34 -4.85
C GLU A 94 -3.29 -11.21 -4.00
N ILE A 95 -3.62 -9.95 -4.30
CA ILE A 95 -3.16 -8.80 -3.51
C ILE A 95 -3.75 -8.86 -2.09
N LEU A 96 -5.06 -9.14 -1.97
CA LEU A 96 -5.76 -9.22 -0.68
C LEU A 96 -5.32 -10.44 0.15
N GLN A 97 -4.92 -11.54 -0.49
CA GLN A 97 -4.37 -12.70 0.22
C GLN A 97 -3.14 -12.38 1.09
N CYS A 98 -2.43 -11.28 0.81
CA CYS A 98 -1.33 -10.81 1.66
C CYS A 98 -1.79 -10.45 3.07
N PHE A 99 -3.05 -10.07 3.24
CA PHE A 99 -3.61 -9.58 4.50
C PHE A 99 -4.48 -10.61 5.21
N SER A 100 -4.83 -11.71 4.51
CA SER A 100 -5.52 -12.85 5.09
C SER A 100 -4.71 -13.49 6.24
N PRO A 101 -5.39 -13.99 7.29
CA PRO A 101 -4.76 -14.61 8.46
C PRO A 101 -3.96 -15.89 8.14
N GLU A 102 -4.14 -16.48 6.95
CA GLU A 102 -3.47 -17.72 6.52
C GLU A 102 -2.16 -17.51 5.75
N SER A 103 -1.78 -16.26 5.41
CA SER A 103 -0.53 -15.98 4.70
C SER A 103 0.74 -16.18 5.57
N SER A 104 0.57 -16.50 6.86
CA SER A 104 1.66 -16.73 7.83
C SER A 104 2.16 -18.17 7.91
N VAL A 105 1.96 -19.00 6.87
CA VAL A 105 2.49 -20.37 6.86
C VAL A 105 3.41 -20.57 5.66
N GLU A 106 4.64 -20.08 5.76
CA GLU A 106 5.82 -20.80 5.26
C GLU A 106 7.10 -20.09 5.71
N SER A 107 7.54 -20.37 6.94
CA SER A 107 8.97 -20.42 7.32
C SER A 107 9.13 -20.83 8.77
N SER A 108 8.68 -22.04 9.13
CA SER A 108 9.20 -22.71 10.32
C SER A 108 8.85 -24.20 10.33
N ALA A 109 9.61 -24.99 9.59
CA ALA A 109 10.05 -26.34 9.99
C ALA A 109 11.07 -26.85 8.98
N ARG A 110 12.33 -26.79 9.39
CA ARG A 110 13.34 -27.78 8.99
C ARG A 110 12.99 -29.13 9.60
#